data_AF-A0A844KNP9-F1
#
_entry.id   AF-A0A844KNP9-F1
#
_cell.length_a   1.000
_cell.length_b   1.000
_cell.length_c   1.000
_cell.angle_alpha   90.00
_cell.angle_beta   90.00
_cell.angle_gamma   90.00
#
_symmetry.space_group_name_H-M   'P 1'
#
loop_
_entity.id
_entity.type
_entity.pdbx_description
1 polymer ?
#
loop_
_entity_poly.entity_id
_entity_poly.type
_entity_poly.pdbx_seq_one_letter_code
_entity_poly.pdbx_strand_id
1 'polypeptide(L)'
;MDVNTIQTLITSVGFPIVCVLALGWFIYKAFEKFTAQSEKREEKLYTVLANAQETNERLSKTNAEFVTVLNTYKSDLEEIKSDVSEIKENMKG
;
A
#
# COMPACT_ATOMS: atom_id res chain seq x y z
N MET A 1 -1.84 -38.87 2.12
CA MET A 1 -2.52 -40.12 2.49
C MET A 1 -1.90 -41.21 1.65
N ASP A 2 -1.43 -42.30 2.26
CA ASP A 2 -0.78 -43.40 1.53
C ASP A 2 -1.80 -44.18 0.68
N VAL A 3 -1.36 -44.72 -0.46
CA VAL A 3 -2.21 -45.44 -1.41
C VAL A 3 -2.86 -46.67 -0.75
N ASN A 4 -2.13 -47.36 0.12
CA ASN A 4 -2.66 -48.52 0.85
C ASN A 4 -3.79 -48.13 1.82
N THR A 5 -3.73 -46.92 2.39
CA THR A 5 -4.78 -46.40 3.28
C THR A 5 -6.07 -46.15 2.49
N ILE A 6 -5.96 -45.60 1.28
CA ILE A 6 -7.12 -45.35 0.41
C ILE A 6 -7.76 -46.68 -0.01
N GLN A 7 -6.95 -47.68 -0.38
CA GLN A 7 -7.45 -48.99 -0.79
C GLN A 7 -8.18 -49.72 0.35
N THR A 8 -7.66 -49.65 1.58
CA THR A 8 -8.30 -50.21 2.78
C THR A 8 -9.63 -49.54 3.11
N LEU A 9 -9.72 -48.21 2.91
CA LEU A 9 -10.96 -47.48 3.09
C LEU A 9 -12.01 -47.86 2.03
N ILE A 10 -11.58 -48.01 0.76
CA ILE A 10 -12.49 -48.43 -0.32
C ILE A 10 -13.07 -49.82 -0.06
N THR A 11 -12.27 -50.77 0.43
CA THR A 11 -12.74 -52.14 0.71
C THR A 11 -13.61 -52.24 1.96
N SER A 12 -13.47 -51.34 2.93
CA SER A 12 -14.21 -51.37 4.20
C SER A 12 -15.54 -50.62 4.17
N VAL A 13 -15.59 -49.44 3.55
CA VAL A 13 -16.79 -48.57 3.51
C VAL A 13 -17.35 -48.36 2.10
N GLY A 14 -16.68 -48.86 1.07
CA GLY A 14 -17.12 -48.76 -0.32
C GLY A 14 -16.64 -47.47 -1.00
N PHE A 15 -16.39 -47.58 -2.32
CA PHE A 15 -15.88 -46.48 -3.15
C PHE A 15 -16.70 -45.17 -3.06
N PRO A 16 -18.04 -45.18 -3.14
CA PRO A 16 -18.81 -43.93 -3.13
C PRO A 16 -18.62 -43.11 -1.85
N ILE A 17 -18.53 -43.77 -0.68
CA ILE A 17 -18.37 -43.09 0.61
C ILE A 17 -16.99 -42.43 0.70
N VAL A 18 -15.94 -43.13 0.28
CA VAL A 18 -14.58 -42.60 0.26
C VAL A 18 -14.48 -41.38 -0.66
N CYS A 19 -15.14 -41.40 -1.82
CA CYS A 19 -15.18 -40.26 -2.73
C CYS A 19 -15.86 -39.03 -2.09
N VAL A 20 -17.00 -39.21 -1.41
CA VAL A 20 -17.70 -38.09 -0.75
C VAL A 20 -16.87 -37.50 0.38
N LEU A 21 -16.20 -38.33 1.19
CA LEU A 21 -15.31 -37.86 2.26
C LEU A 21 -14.10 -37.10 1.69
N ALA A 22 -13.51 -37.59 0.60
CA ALA A 22 -12.41 -36.90 -0.08
C ALA A 22 -12.84 -35.55 -0.65
N LEU A 23 -14.03 -35.47 -1.26
CA LEU A 23 -14.61 -34.22 -1.76
C LEU A 23 -14.94 -33.24 -0.62
N GLY A 24 -15.51 -33.73 0.49
CA GLY A 24 -15.77 -32.91 1.68
C GLY A 24 -14.49 -32.30 2.26
N TRP A 25 -13.42 -33.10 2.39
CA TRP A 25 -12.11 -32.61 2.82
C TRP A 25 -11.52 -31.60 1.83
N PHE A 26 -11.64 -31.86 0.53
CA PHE A 26 -11.18 -30.93 -0.51
C PHE A 26 -11.90 -29.59 -0.43
N ILE A 27 -13.22 -29.58 -0.28
CA ILE A 27 -14.02 -28.36 -0.14
C ILE A 27 -13.61 -27.59 1.11
N TYR A 28 -13.50 -28.26 2.26
CA TYR A 28 -13.06 -27.63 3.50
C TYR A 28 -11.69 -26.96 3.34
N LYS A 29 -10.72 -27.68 2.79
CA LYS A 29 -9.35 -27.19 2.61
C LYS A 29 -9.27 -26.07 1.56
N ALA A 30 -10.09 -26.13 0.52
CA ALA A 30 -10.20 -25.05 -0.45
C ALA A 30 -10.76 -23.79 0.20
N PHE A 31 -11.83 -23.93 1.00
CA PHE A 31 -12.46 -22.81 1.71
C PHE A 31 -11.53 -22.16 2.72
N GLU A 32 -10.79 -22.95 3.50
CA GLU A 32 -9.76 -22.47 4.43
C GLU A 32 -8.68 -21.65 3.69
N LYS A 33 -8.19 -22.16 2.55
CA LYS A 33 -7.21 -21.42 1.73
C LYS A 33 -7.78 -20.12 1.16
N PHE A 34 -9.02 -20.12 0.66
CA PHE A 34 -9.65 -18.90 0.13
C PHE A 34 -9.85 -17.83 1.20
N THR A 35 -10.22 -18.26 2.42
CA THR A 35 -10.40 -17.36 3.57
C THR A 35 -9.05 -16.76 3.98
N ALA A 36 -8.03 -17.60 4.21
CA ALA A 36 -6.69 -17.13 4.58
C ALA A 36 -6.06 -16.23 3.51
N GLN A 37 -6.31 -16.48 2.22
CA GLN A 37 -5.83 -15.61 1.14
C GLN A 37 -6.55 -14.26 1.12
N SER A 38 -7.83 -14.23 1.50
CA SER A 38 -8.60 -12.99 1.60
C SER A 38 -8.14 -12.13 2.77
N GLU A 39 -7.90 -12.73 3.93
CA GLU A 39 -7.32 -12.04 5.10
C GLU A 39 -5.95 -11.43 4.77
N LYS A 40 -5.05 -12.19 4.14
CA LYS A 40 -3.74 -11.68 3.68
C LYS A 40 -3.84 -10.53 2.69
N ARG A 41 -4.84 -10.59 1.80
CA ARG A 41 -5.08 -9.50 0.83
C ARG A 41 -5.54 -8.24 1.56
N GLU A 42 -6.41 -8.39 2.54
CA GLU A 42 -6.90 -7.28 3.35
C GLU A 42 -5.78 -6.64 4.18
N GLU A 43 -4.95 -7.44 4.85
CA GLU A 43 -3.77 -6.97 5.59
C GLU A 43 -2.80 -6.17 4.68
N LYS A 44 -2.54 -6.68 3.48
CA LYS A 44 -1.70 -5.97 2.50
C LYS A 44 -2.31 -4.65 2.06
N LEU A 45 -3.64 -4.61 1.87
CA LEU A 45 -4.35 -3.38 1.53
C LEU A 45 -4.24 -2.34 2.64
N TYR A 46 -4.43 -2.72 3.91
CA TYR A 46 -4.25 -1.80 5.04
C TYR A 46 -2.82 -1.30 5.15
N THR A 47 -1.83 -2.15 4.91
CA THR A 47 -0.41 -1.75 4.91
C THR A 47 -0.13 -0.72 3.80
N VAL A 48 -0.62 -0.95 2.59
CA VAL A 48 -0.46 0.00 1.47
C VAL A 48 -1.17 1.32 1.79
N LEU A 49 -2.36 1.27 2.39
CA LEU A 49 -3.09 2.46 2.80
C LEU A 49 -2.34 3.27 3.86
N ALA A 50 -1.78 2.61 4.88
CA ALA A 50 -0.97 3.25 5.90
C ALA A 50 0.27 3.94 5.30
N ASN A 51 0.99 3.24 4.42
CA ASN A 51 2.15 3.80 3.71
C ASN A 51 1.76 4.99 2.83
N ALA A 52 0.59 4.93 2.18
CA ALA A 52 0.07 6.04 1.38
C ALA A 52 -0.28 7.25 2.24
N GLN A 53 -0.87 7.05 3.43
CA GLN A 53 -1.14 8.13 4.38
C GLN A 53 0.16 8.80 4.86
N GLU A 54 1.16 8.01 5.25
CA GLU A 54 2.48 8.54 5.66
C GLU A 54 3.15 9.32 4.52
N THR A 55 3.07 8.80 3.30
CA THR A 55 3.61 9.50 2.12
C THR A 55 2.87 10.81 1.86
N ASN A 56 1.55 10.83 1.99
CA ASN A 56 0.74 12.03 1.80
C ASN A 56 1.01 13.09 2.87
N GLU A 57 1.19 12.68 4.13
CA GLU A 57 1.58 13.58 5.22
C GLU A 57 2.96 14.20 4.93
N ARG A 58 3.94 13.39 4.50
CA ARG A 58 5.26 13.89 4.09
C ARG A 58 5.16 14.86 2.91
N LEU A 59 4.39 14.54 1.88
CA LEU A 59 4.17 15.42 0.73
C LEU A 59 3.51 16.74 1.16
N SER A 60 2.53 16.69 2.04
CA SER A 60 1.87 17.89 2.58
C SER A 60 2.86 18.77 3.33
N LYS A 61 3.70 18.19 4.18
CA LYS A 61 4.75 18.91 4.90
C LYS A 61 5.77 19.54 3.95
N THR A 62 6.28 18.77 3.00
CA THR A 62 7.24 19.25 2.00
C THR A 62 6.64 20.37 1.14
N ASN A 63 5.36 20.28 0.76
CA ASN A 63 4.68 21.38 0.06
C ASN A 63 4.58 22.64 0.91
N ALA A 64 4.31 22.54 2.21
CA ALA A 64 4.31 23.69 3.11
C ALA A 64 5.70 24.34 3.23
N GLU A 65 6.75 23.53 3.30
CA GLU A 65 8.14 24.00 3.26
C GLU A 65 8.47 24.69 1.94
N PHE A 66 8.06 24.13 0.79
CA PHE A 66 8.23 24.75 -0.53
C PHE A 66 7.54 26.11 -0.62
N VAL A 67 6.32 26.24 -0.11
CA VAL A 67 5.59 27.53 -0.08
C VAL A 67 6.36 28.56 0.75
N THR A 68 6.95 28.14 1.87
CA THR A 68 7.76 29.03 2.72
C THR A 68 8.99 29.53 1.96
N VAL A 69 9.75 28.63 1.32
CA VAL A 69 10.92 28.99 0.53
C VAL A 69 10.57 29.93 -0.62
N LEU A 70 9.46 29.67 -1.33
CA LEU A 70 8.99 30.53 -2.42
C LEU A 70 8.63 31.94 -1.93
N ASN A 71 8.02 32.06 -0.75
CA ASN A 71 7.71 33.36 -0.17
C ASN A 71 8.98 34.11 0.25
N THR A 72 9.99 33.42 0.80
CA THR A 72 11.29 34.03 1.10
C THR A 72 11.95 34.54 -0.18
N TYR A 73 12.05 33.71 -1.23
CA TYR A 73 12.62 34.15 -2.50
C TYR A 73 11.86 35.31 -3.14
N LYS A 74 10.54 35.35 -2.99
CA LYS A 74 9.76 36.52 -3.45
C LYS A 74 10.16 37.78 -2.70
N SER A 75 10.30 37.72 -1.38
CA SER A 75 10.73 38.85 -0.54
C SER A 75 12.12 39.34 -0.95
N ASP A 76 13.07 38.41 -1.08
CA ASP A 76 14.46 38.73 -1.46
C ASP A 76 14.50 39.41 -2.85
N LEU A 77 13.68 38.95 -3.80
CA LEU A 77 13.58 39.57 -5.12
C LEU A 77 12.95 40.96 -5.08
N GLU A 78 11.98 41.20 -4.19
CA GLU A 78 11.39 42.53 -3.99
C GLU A 78 12.42 43.50 -3.39
N GLU A 79 13.23 43.04 -2.42
CA GLU A 79 14.32 43.81 -1.82
C GLU A 79 15.41 44.16 -2.84
N ILE A 80 15.90 43.17 -3.59
CA ILE A 80 16.88 43.39 -4.68
C ILE A 80 16.35 44.38 -5.71
N LYS A 81 15.06 44.30 -6.06
CA LYS A 81 14.45 45.23 -7.01
C LYS A 81 14.40 46.66 -6.46
N SER A 82 14.16 46.82 -5.16
CA SER A 82 14.21 48.11 -4.48
C SER A 82 15.62 48.68 -4.54
N ASP A 83 16.63 47.92 -4.11
CA ASP A 83 18.03 48.33 -4.09
C ASP A 83 18.53 48.74 -5.49
N VAL A 84 18.19 47.95 -6.52
CA VAL A 84 18.56 48.27 -7.90
C VAL A 84 17.89 49.55 -8.40
N SER A 85 16.65 49.82 -7.96
CA SER A 85 15.96 51.06 -8.29
C SER A 85 16.65 52.27 -7.64
N GLU A 86 17.02 52.17 -6.36
CA GLU A 86 17.75 53.22 -5.64
C GLU A 86 19.12 53.50 -6.27
N ILE A 87 19.90 52.46 -6.59
CA ILE A 87 21.19 52.61 -7.28
C ILE A 87 21.01 53.37 -8.60
N LYS A 88 19.98 53.03 -9.38
CA LYS A 88 19.70 53.68 -10.65
C LYS A 88 19.35 55.15 -10.49
N GLU A 89 18.65 55.53 -9.43
CA GLU A 89 18.36 56.93 -9.14
C GLU A 89 19.62 57.69 -8.71
N ASN A 90 20.43 57.10 -7.82
CA ASN A 90 21.70 57.69 -7.37
C ASN A 90 22.72 57.87 -8.50
N MET A 91 22.67 57.06 -9.57
CA MET A 91 23.53 57.20 -10.75
C MET A 91 23.05 58.26 -11.77
N LYS A 92 21.85 58.81 -11.59
CA LYS A 92 21.29 59.85 -12.49
C LYS A 92 21.50 61.27 -11.97
N GLY A 93 21.88 61.43 -10.70
CA GLY A 93 22.42 62.67 -10.13
C GLY A 93 23.92 62.77 -10.34
#